data_AF-A0A8H4YCW7-F1
#
_entry.id   AF-A0A8H4YCW7-F1
#
_cell.length_a   1.000
_cell.length_b   1.000
_cell.length_c   1.000
_cell.angle_alpha   90.00
_cell.angle_beta   90.00
_cell.angle_gamma   90.00
#
_symmetry.space_group_name_H-M   'P 1'
#
loop_
_entity.id
_entity.type
_entity.pdbx_description
1 polymer ?
#
loop_
_entity_poly.entity_id
_entity_poly.type
_entity_poly.pdbx_seq_one_letter_code
_entity_poly.pdbx_strand_id
1 'polypeptide(L)'
;MTSCAKHDRIHALEQRLASIEILLTALAGPPPQNPDTMAQMNPTEQDHAIYLQNLDLAGPTASGVSPAPSQDMTNNHRGSSTQSAPQTVTAAIDQMELPPMSEVLPVVDNYFRSFNAIIPLFDETAFMRMLLDWFSLPNKRSMVSWAAINVVLGISYRICQGRNMSDPALAQCIQNVRSIMSEVMTQEEDLLGVQVLLGIVILHQGSSEYKLAVVLIGSVVRMVQSLRLHSKQALAGRSKAEKLQRCRLFWLAYIYDRELAVWSRTTYHQKDSETDIELPEEDPADDLGMITSPGDNVRFNYFRTRVQLAHIQGKANDILYSQESQKLTEEQKIKAITRTEGMLSEWVFCSGCRQWRRI
;
A
#
# COMPACT_ATOMS: atom_id res chain seq x y z
N MET A 1 -26.82 -12.26 -25.68
CA MET A 1 -25.65 -12.80 -24.95
C MET A 1 -26.07 -13.12 -23.53
N THR A 2 -25.88 -14.37 -23.10
CA THR A 2 -26.39 -14.95 -21.85
C THR A 2 -25.66 -14.43 -20.61
N SER A 3 -26.34 -14.42 -19.46
CA SER A 3 -25.79 -14.00 -18.15
C SER A 3 -24.46 -14.68 -17.78
N CYS A 4 -24.28 -15.95 -18.21
CA CYS A 4 -23.07 -16.74 -18.02
C CYS A 4 -21.83 -16.07 -18.64
N ALA A 5 -21.89 -15.71 -19.93
CA ALA A 5 -20.77 -15.09 -20.64
C ALA A 5 -20.36 -13.71 -20.07
N LYS A 6 -21.25 -13.04 -19.31
CA LYS A 6 -20.94 -11.78 -18.62
C LYS A 6 -20.18 -12.02 -17.32
N HIS A 7 -20.63 -13.01 -16.54
CA HIS A 7 -19.94 -13.43 -15.32
C HIS A 7 -18.53 -13.92 -15.65
N ASP A 8 -18.38 -14.67 -16.74
CA ASP A 8 -17.10 -15.20 -17.22
C ASP A 8 -16.12 -14.07 -17.59
N ARG A 9 -16.58 -12.99 -18.23
CA ARG A 9 -15.72 -11.84 -18.60
C ARG A 9 -15.32 -10.99 -17.41
N ILE A 10 -16.24 -10.77 -16.47
CA ILE A 10 -15.95 -10.05 -15.21
C ILE A 10 -14.94 -10.83 -14.38
N HIS A 11 -15.15 -12.14 -14.23
CA HIS A 11 -14.24 -13.02 -13.53
C HIS A 11 -12.86 -13.07 -14.21
N ALA A 12 -12.81 -13.11 -15.54
CA ALA A 12 -11.56 -13.04 -16.28
C ALA A 12 -10.79 -11.72 -16.08
N LEU A 13 -11.51 -10.60 -15.91
CA LEU A 13 -10.90 -9.31 -15.57
C LEU A 13 -10.34 -9.29 -14.15
N GLU A 14 -11.10 -9.77 -13.16
CA GLU A 14 -10.63 -9.91 -11.78
C GLU A 14 -9.36 -10.78 -11.72
N GLN A 15 -9.36 -11.91 -12.43
CA GLN A 15 -8.21 -12.82 -12.49
C GLN A 15 -6.99 -12.20 -13.17
N ARG A 16 -7.18 -11.45 -14.28
CA ARG A 16 -6.07 -10.72 -14.93
C ARG A 16 -5.51 -9.62 -14.04
N LEU A 17 -6.35 -8.86 -13.35
CA LEU A 17 -5.91 -7.81 -12.43
C LEU A 17 -5.09 -8.40 -11.28
N ALA A 18 -5.60 -9.44 -10.62
CA ALA A 18 -4.88 -10.15 -9.57
C ALA A 18 -3.53 -10.70 -10.07
N SER A 19 -3.48 -11.25 -11.29
CA SER A 19 -2.23 -11.75 -11.89
C SER A 19 -1.21 -10.64 -12.13
N ILE A 20 -1.64 -9.47 -12.60
CA ILE A 20 -0.77 -8.31 -12.85
C ILE A 20 -0.26 -7.74 -11.53
N GLU A 21 -1.10 -7.66 -10.50
CA GLU A 21 -0.73 -7.18 -9.17
C GLU A 21 0.33 -8.08 -8.52
N ILE A 22 0.20 -9.40 -8.64
CA ILE A 22 1.21 -10.35 -8.18
C ILE A 22 2.54 -10.12 -8.91
N LEU A 23 2.51 -9.99 -10.24
CA LEU A 23 3.72 -9.74 -11.05
C LEU A 23 4.41 -8.42 -10.66
N LEU A 24 3.64 -7.35 -10.45
CA LEU A 24 4.18 -6.06 -10.04
C LEU A 24 4.75 -6.07 -8.62
N THR A 25 4.17 -6.87 -7.73
CA THR A 25 4.68 -7.07 -6.36
C THR A 25 6.00 -7.83 -6.39
N ALA A 26 6.11 -8.87 -7.22
CA ALA A 26 7.35 -9.62 -7.42
C ALA A 26 8.48 -8.76 -8.00
N LEU A 27 8.17 -7.84 -8.91
CA LEU A 27 9.14 -6.90 -9.49
C LEU A 27 9.64 -5.83 -8.49
N ALA A 28 8.90 -5.58 -7.41
CA ALA A 28 9.28 -4.64 -6.35
C ALA A 28 10.06 -5.31 -5.20
N GLY A 29 10.18 -6.64 -5.19
CA GLY A 29 10.97 -7.40 -4.22
C GLY A 29 12.43 -7.62 -4.67
N PRO A 30 13.35 -7.94 -3.75
CA PRO A 30 14.74 -8.27 -4.10
C PRO A 30 14.79 -9.56 -4.95
N PRO A 31 15.74 -9.69 -5.89
CA PRO A 31 15.95 -10.94 -6.61
C PRO A 31 16.35 -12.06 -5.63
N PRO A 32 15.94 -13.32 -5.87
CA PRO A 32 16.28 -14.43 -4.99
C PRO A 32 17.81 -14.58 -4.91
N GLN A 33 18.34 -14.59 -3.69
CA GLN A 33 19.74 -14.89 -3.43
C GLN A 33 19.96 -16.41 -3.48
N ASN A 34 20.69 -16.85 -4.50
CA ASN A 34 21.23 -18.19 -4.77
C ASN A 34 20.28 -19.29 -5.31
N PRO A 35 20.65 -19.95 -6.43
CA PRO A 35 19.93 -21.10 -6.99
C PRO A 35 20.01 -22.40 -6.17
N ASP A 36 20.96 -22.51 -5.23
CA ASP A 36 21.29 -23.79 -4.59
C ASP A 36 20.43 -24.14 -3.36
N THR A 37 19.53 -23.25 -2.92
CA THR A 37 18.67 -23.50 -1.75
C THR A 37 17.38 -24.28 -2.08
N MET A 38 17.19 -24.70 -3.34
CA MET A 38 16.07 -25.57 -3.72
C MET A 38 16.30 -27.06 -3.39
N ALA A 39 17.53 -27.49 -3.10
CA ALA A 39 17.84 -28.91 -2.97
C ALA A 39 17.69 -29.50 -1.55
N GLN A 40 17.30 -28.71 -0.54
CA GLN A 40 17.31 -29.17 0.87
C GLN A 40 16.07 -28.83 1.72
N MET A 41 14.93 -28.48 1.11
CA MET A 41 13.68 -28.36 1.88
C MET A 41 12.87 -29.66 1.85
N ASN A 42 12.56 -30.18 3.04
CA ASN A 42 11.79 -31.40 3.28
C ASN A 42 10.34 -31.30 2.75
N PRO A 43 9.68 -32.43 2.41
CA PRO A 43 8.47 -32.44 1.57
C PRO A 43 7.14 -32.16 2.31
N THR A 44 7.13 -31.30 3.33
CA THR A 44 5.90 -31.09 4.14
C THR A 44 5.37 -29.65 4.16
N GLU A 45 6.00 -28.72 3.42
CA GLU A 45 5.54 -27.31 3.32
C GLU A 45 5.41 -26.84 1.87
N GLN A 46 4.88 -27.70 0.98
CA GLN A 46 4.87 -27.45 -0.46
C GLN A 46 3.53 -26.93 -1.03
N ASP A 47 2.61 -26.42 -0.21
CA ASP A 47 1.21 -26.23 -0.66
C ASP A 47 0.80 -24.81 -1.12
N HIS A 48 1.71 -23.82 -1.23
CA HIS A 48 1.29 -22.45 -1.59
C HIS A 48 2.06 -21.78 -2.75
N ALA A 49 2.82 -22.52 -3.55
CA ALA A 49 3.33 -22.03 -4.83
C ALA A 49 2.41 -22.53 -5.96
N ILE A 50 1.37 -21.76 -6.30
CA ILE A 50 0.52 -22.07 -7.47
C ILE A 50 1.32 -21.75 -8.74
N TYR A 51 1.97 -22.78 -9.29
CA TYR A 51 2.45 -22.78 -10.66
C TYR A 51 1.25 -22.77 -11.61
N LEU A 52 1.29 -21.84 -12.56
CA LEU A 52 0.34 -21.68 -13.66
C LEU A 52 0.44 -22.88 -14.62
N GLN A 53 -0.33 -23.93 -14.38
CA GLN A 53 -0.83 -24.87 -15.39
C GLN A 53 -1.84 -25.82 -14.73
N ASN A 54 -3.05 -25.90 -15.31
CA ASN A 54 -4.16 -26.82 -15.03
C ASN A 54 -5.23 -26.31 -14.05
N LEU A 55 -6.30 -25.73 -14.60
CA LEU A 55 -7.62 -25.67 -13.99
C LEU A 55 -8.63 -26.17 -15.03
N ASP A 56 -9.03 -27.43 -14.89
CA ASP A 56 -10.14 -28.02 -15.65
C ASP A 56 -11.48 -27.69 -14.96
N LEU A 57 -12.46 -27.31 -15.78
CA LEU A 57 -13.84 -27.02 -15.43
C LEU A 57 -14.60 -28.28 -14.98
N ALA A 58 -15.23 -28.23 -13.80
CA ALA A 58 -16.55 -28.85 -13.57
C ALA A 58 -17.16 -28.38 -12.23
N GLY A 59 -18.38 -27.85 -12.26
CA GLY A 59 -19.34 -27.96 -11.15
C GLY A 59 -20.46 -28.93 -11.53
N PRO A 60 -21.58 -29.05 -10.78
CA PRO A 60 -21.90 -28.55 -9.45
C PRO A 60 -22.35 -29.69 -8.48
N THR A 61 -22.71 -29.42 -7.23
CA THR A 61 -24.10 -29.52 -6.72
C THR A 61 -24.21 -29.06 -5.26
N ALA A 62 -25.38 -28.51 -4.96
CA ALA A 62 -25.81 -27.96 -3.69
C ALA A 62 -26.07 -29.02 -2.60
N SER A 63 -26.00 -28.63 -1.33
CA SER A 63 -26.95 -29.04 -0.27
C SER A 63 -26.78 -28.17 0.99
N GLY A 64 -27.93 -27.90 1.62
CA GLY A 64 -28.14 -26.79 2.55
C GLY A 64 -27.75 -27.01 4.01
N VAL A 65 -27.97 -25.96 4.80
CA VAL A 65 -27.90 -25.99 6.27
C VAL A 65 -28.99 -25.08 6.85
N SER A 66 -29.84 -25.66 7.71
CA SER A 66 -30.84 -24.98 8.54
C SER A 66 -30.21 -24.33 9.79
N PRO A 67 -30.88 -23.34 10.42
CA PRO A 67 -30.34 -22.58 11.56
C PRO A 67 -30.77 -23.15 12.92
N ALA A 68 -29.99 -22.86 13.97
CA ALA A 68 -30.28 -23.15 15.37
C ALA A 68 -29.69 -22.02 16.26
N PRO A 69 -30.14 -21.83 17.52
CA PRO A 69 -30.78 -20.58 17.92
C PRO A 69 -30.09 -19.77 19.02
N SER A 70 -30.66 -18.58 19.21
CA SER A 70 -30.45 -17.51 20.19
C SER A 70 -30.17 -17.96 21.64
N GLN A 71 -29.28 -17.24 22.32
CA GLN A 71 -29.18 -17.21 23.79
C GLN A 71 -29.17 -15.79 24.34
N ASP A 72 -29.81 -15.69 25.50
CA ASP A 72 -30.36 -14.52 26.18
C ASP A 72 -29.36 -13.44 26.59
N MET A 73 -29.84 -12.19 26.47
CA MET A 73 -29.32 -11.04 27.21
C MET A 73 -29.90 -11.02 28.62
N THR A 74 -29.04 -10.98 29.63
CA THR A 74 -29.38 -10.37 30.92
C THR A 74 -28.40 -9.26 31.25
N ASN A 75 -28.99 -8.14 31.64
CA ASN A 75 -28.42 -6.83 31.88
C ASN A 75 -27.93 -6.73 33.34
N ASN A 76 -26.84 -6.03 33.61
CA ASN A 76 -26.71 -5.32 34.88
C ASN A 76 -25.70 -4.16 34.83
N HIS A 77 -26.22 -2.96 35.12
CA HIS A 77 -25.49 -1.72 35.33
C HIS A 77 -24.79 -1.70 36.69
N ARG A 78 -23.57 -1.16 36.76
CA ARG A 78 -23.13 -0.35 37.90
C ARG A 78 -22.04 0.64 37.49
N GLY A 79 -22.33 1.94 37.66
CA GLY A 79 -21.40 3.02 37.40
C GLY A 79 -20.31 3.14 38.48
N SER A 80 -19.18 3.69 38.08
CA SER A 80 -18.24 4.39 38.97
C SER A 80 -17.55 5.46 38.17
N SER A 81 -17.84 6.71 38.52
CA SER A 81 -17.17 7.91 38.05
C SER A 81 -15.82 8.03 38.76
N THR A 82 -14.73 8.10 38.02
CA THR A 82 -13.44 8.59 38.52
C THR A 82 -12.84 9.52 37.47
N GLN A 83 -12.80 10.80 37.84
CA GLN A 83 -12.07 11.84 37.12
C GLN A 83 -10.57 11.52 37.19
N SER A 84 -9.91 11.40 36.04
CA SER A 84 -8.45 11.39 35.94
C SER A 84 -7.95 12.71 35.35
N ALA A 85 -7.07 13.37 36.09
CA ALA A 85 -6.28 14.51 35.65
C ALA A 85 -5.26 14.06 34.56
N PRO A 86 -4.72 14.98 33.74
CA PRO A 86 -3.91 14.63 32.58
C PRO A 86 -2.48 14.23 33.00
N GLN A 87 -2.30 12.95 33.30
CA GLN A 87 -0.99 12.30 33.43
C GLN A 87 -0.83 11.30 32.29
N THR A 88 -0.38 11.72 31.10
CA THR A 88 -0.16 10.73 30.02
C THR A 88 0.86 11.09 28.96
N VAL A 89 1.20 12.37 28.73
CA VAL A 89 2.06 12.72 27.59
C VAL A 89 3.56 12.59 27.92
N THR A 90 3.99 12.95 29.12
CA THR A 90 5.42 12.97 29.49
C THR A 90 6.01 11.59 29.80
N ALA A 91 5.22 10.66 30.36
CA ALA A 91 5.69 9.30 30.68
C ALA A 91 5.83 8.39 29.44
N ALA A 92 5.14 8.72 28.33
CA ALA A 92 5.19 7.93 27.10
C ALA A 92 6.49 8.11 26.31
N ILE A 93 7.21 9.23 26.51
CA ILE A 93 8.46 9.52 25.78
C ILE A 93 9.63 8.68 26.26
N ASP A 94 9.66 8.31 27.55
CA ASP A 94 10.71 7.47 28.12
C ASP A 94 10.63 5.99 27.68
N GLN A 95 9.58 5.59 26.97
CA GLN A 95 9.42 4.22 26.44
C GLN A 95 9.72 4.11 24.94
N MET A 96 10.01 5.23 24.26
CA MET A 96 10.30 5.25 22.82
C MET A 96 11.78 4.97 22.56
N GLU A 97 12.21 3.74 22.82
CA GLU A 97 13.57 3.29 22.55
C GLU A 97 13.76 2.97 21.05
N LEU A 98 14.95 3.25 20.55
CA LEU A 98 15.42 2.78 19.23
C LEU A 98 16.75 2.06 19.43
N PRO A 99 17.08 1.09 18.56
CA PRO A 99 18.42 0.52 18.52
C PRO A 99 19.50 1.61 18.35
N PRO A 100 20.76 1.32 18.71
CA PRO A 100 21.86 2.24 18.51
C PRO A 100 21.96 2.73 17.07
N MET A 101 22.41 3.96 16.87
CA MET A 101 22.53 4.57 15.54
C MET A 101 23.36 3.72 14.56
N SER A 102 24.37 3.01 15.06
CA SER A 102 25.20 2.09 14.27
C SER A 102 24.43 0.93 13.65
N GLU A 103 23.31 0.53 14.26
CA GLU A 103 22.43 -0.53 13.75
C GLU A 103 21.32 0.04 12.88
N VAL A 104 20.79 1.23 13.22
CA VAL A 104 19.70 1.87 12.48
C VAL A 104 20.15 2.42 11.13
N LEU A 105 21.30 3.09 11.08
CA LEU A 105 21.75 3.83 9.90
C LEU A 105 21.93 2.94 8.65
N PRO A 106 22.56 1.75 8.71
CA PRO A 106 22.66 0.88 7.54
C PRO A 106 21.31 0.41 7.00
N VAL A 107 20.33 0.19 7.89
CA VAL A 107 18.98 -0.27 7.50
C VAL A 107 18.20 0.86 6.82
N VAL A 108 18.37 2.10 7.29
CA VAL A 108 17.81 3.32 6.68
C VAL A 108 18.45 3.60 5.32
N ASP A 109 19.77 3.51 5.19
CA ASP A 109 20.46 3.67 3.90
C ASP A 109 19.98 2.61 2.89
N ASN A 110 19.85 1.36 3.32
CA ASN A 110 19.27 0.30 2.48
C ASN A 110 17.84 0.63 2.03
N TYR A 111 16.99 1.15 2.93
CA TYR A 111 15.62 1.57 2.60
C TYR A 111 15.60 2.63 1.49
N PHE A 112 16.42 3.68 1.62
CA PHE A 112 16.43 4.78 0.65
C PHE A 112 16.98 4.35 -0.72
N ARG A 113 17.98 3.47 -0.75
CA ARG A 113 18.56 2.93 -1.99
C ARG A 113 17.67 1.92 -2.72
N SER A 114 16.76 1.26 -2.01
CA SER A 114 15.93 0.18 -2.56
C SER A 114 14.46 0.59 -2.66
N PHE A 115 13.71 0.46 -1.57
CA PHE A 115 12.26 0.68 -1.58
C PHE A 115 11.89 2.13 -1.89
N ASN A 116 12.49 3.12 -1.22
CA ASN A 116 12.12 4.53 -1.42
C ASN A 116 12.52 5.04 -2.82
N ALA A 117 13.56 4.46 -3.41
CA ALA A 117 13.98 4.77 -4.78
C ALA A 117 12.89 4.43 -5.82
N ILE A 118 12.03 3.43 -5.52
CA ILE A 118 10.96 2.97 -6.41
C ILE A 118 9.59 3.51 -5.96
N ILE A 119 9.35 3.54 -4.65
CA ILE A 119 8.11 3.99 -4.00
C ILE A 119 8.48 5.13 -3.05
N PRO A 120 8.53 6.39 -3.53
CA PRO A 120 9.13 7.51 -2.79
C PRO A 120 8.20 8.03 -1.69
N LEU A 121 8.12 7.27 -0.59
CA LEU A 121 7.28 7.57 0.56
C LEU A 121 7.84 8.71 1.40
N PHE A 122 9.16 8.84 1.52
CA PHE A 122 9.85 9.90 2.27
C PHE A 122 10.83 10.69 1.40
N ASP A 123 11.04 11.97 1.75
CA ASP A 123 12.18 12.74 1.28
C ASP A 123 13.41 12.37 2.12
N GLU A 124 14.45 11.86 1.46
CA GLU A 124 15.64 11.33 2.15
C GLU A 124 16.35 12.42 2.96
N THR A 125 16.50 13.62 2.42
CA THR A 125 17.21 14.71 3.11
C THR A 125 16.48 15.13 4.38
N ALA A 126 15.16 15.30 4.31
CA ALA A 126 14.33 15.63 5.46
C ALA A 126 14.32 14.50 6.50
N PHE A 127 14.20 13.25 6.05
CA PHE A 127 14.21 12.09 6.93
C PHE A 127 15.54 11.91 7.64
N MET A 128 16.66 12.01 6.93
CA MET A 128 18.00 11.89 7.52
C MET A 128 18.27 12.98 8.54
N ARG A 129 17.81 14.21 8.30
CA ARG A 129 17.88 15.29 9.31
C ARG A 129 17.07 14.94 10.57
N MET A 130 15.85 14.44 10.39
CA MET A 130 14.99 14.00 11.50
C MET A 130 15.64 12.84 12.29
N LEU A 131 16.25 11.88 11.60
CA LEU A 131 16.96 10.76 12.23
C LEU A 131 18.16 11.23 13.06
N LEU A 132 18.96 12.15 12.52
CA LEU A 132 20.11 12.72 13.24
C LEU A 132 19.65 13.54 14.46
N ASP A 133 18.59 14.33 14.30
CA ASP A 133 17.96 15.07 15.39
C ASP A 133 17.46 14.12 16.50
N TRP A 134 16.86 12.97 16.14
CA TRP A 134 16.40 11.98 17.12
C TRP A 134 17.53 11.48 18.03
N PHE A 135 18.69 11.13 17.45
CA PHE A 135 19.82 10.60 18.22
C PHE A 135 20.61 11.70 18.96
N SER A 136 20.65 12.91 18.41
CA SER A 136 21.51 13.98 18.93
C SER A 136 20.79 14.93 19.89
N LEU A 137 19.47 15.09 19.75
CA LEU A 137 18.68 16.15 20.39
C LEU A 137 17.40 15.56 21.01
N PRO A 138 17.44 15.08 22.28
CA PRO A 138 16.28 14.50 22.95
C PRO A 138 15.02 15.39 22.96
N ASN A 139 15.20 16.70 22.98
CA ASN A 139 14.11 17.69 22.96
C ASN A 139 13.39 17.82 21.61
N LYS A 140 13.95 17.28 20.52
CA LYS A 140 13.32 17.24 19.20
C LYS A 140 12.59 15.92 18.92
N ARG A 141 12.67 14.94 19.84
CA ARG A 141 11.99 13.66 19.69
C ARG A 141 10.48 13.86 19.72
N SER A 142 9.80 13.27 18.76
CA SER A 142 8.34 13.21 18.72
C SER A 142 7.87 11.79 18.43
N MET A 143 6.66 11.47 18.90
CA MET A 143 6.02 10.18 18.63
C MET A 143 5.96 9.86 17.12
N VAL A 144 5.63 10.87 16.30
CA VAL A 144 5.55 10.73 14.84
C VAL A 144 6.93 10.47 14.22
N SER A 145 7.99 11.15 14.69
CA SER A 145 9.35 10.90 14.21
C SER A 145 9.84 9.50 14.56
N TRP A 146 9.55 9.02 15.77
CA TRP A 146 9.84 7.65 16.19
C TRP A 146 9.10 6.61 15.34
N ALA A 147 7.83 6.88 15.05
CA ALA A 147 7.00 6.06 14.18
C ALA A 147 7.59 5.93 12.78
N ALA A 148 7.98 7.07 12.20
CA ALA A 148 8.55 7.13 10.86
C ALA A 148 9.83 6.31 10.77
N ILE A 149 10.67 6.34 11.81
CA ILE A 149 11.87 5.50 11.88
C ILE A 149 11.51 4.01 11.94
N ASN A 150 10.56 3.62 12.80
CA ASN A 150 10.11 2.22 12.87
C ASN A 150 9.45 1.74 11.56
N VAL A 151 8.70 2.60 10.86
CA VAL A 151 8.15 2.28 9.53
C VAL A 151 9.26 2.00 8.53
N VAL A 152 10.28 2.87 8.46
CA VAL A 152 11.43 2.69 7.55
C VAL A 152 12.20 1.42 7.86
N LEU A 153 12.47 1.15 9.14
CA LEU A 153 13.11 -0.08 9.59
C LEU A 153 12.28 -1.31 9.22
N GLY A 154 10.99 -1.30 9.55
CA GLY A 154 10.07 -2.40 9.25
C GLY A 154 9.98 -2.69 7.76
N ILE A 155 9.88 -1.66 6.91
CA ILE A 155 9.81 -1.85 5.45
C ILE A 155 11.12 -2.44 4.93
N SER A 156 12.26 -1.92 5.39
CA SER A 156 13.59 -2.44 5.02
C SER A 156 13.75 -3.91 5.41
N TYR A 157 13.38 -4.28 6.64
CA TYR A 157 13.43 -5.67 7.10
C TYR A 157 12.48 -6.59 6.31
N ARG A 158 11.22 -6.19 6.15
CA ARG A 158 10.20 -7.03 5.53
C ARG A 158 10.39 -7.16 4.02
N ILE A 159 10.50 -6.02 3.33
CA ILE A 159 10.43 -5.96 1.87
C ILE A 159 11.83 -6.06 1.27
N CYS A 160 12.79 -5.27 1.75
CA CYS A 160 14.12 -5.23 1.15
C CYS A 160 14.99 -6.44 1.54
N GLN A 161 14.82 -6.95 2.76
CA GLN A 161 15.58 -8.09 3.27
C GLN A 161 14.79 -9.40 3.29
N GLY A 162 13.49 -9.37 2.97
CA GLY A 162 12.64 -10.57 2.92
C GLY A 162 12.44 -11.26 4.27
N ARG A 163 12.58 -10.54 5.40
CA ARG A 163 12.41 -11.16 6.73
C ARG A 163 10.96 -11.55 6.96
N ASN A 164 10.78 -12.69 7.64
CA ASN A 164 9.46 -13.17 8.04
C ASN A 164 8.88 -12.33 9.19
N MET A 165 7.55 -12.35 9.36
CA MET A 165 6.86 -11.56 10.39
C MET A 165 7.22 -11.99 11.83
N SER A 166 7.82 -13.17 12.01
CA SER A 166 8.33 -13.67 13.29
C SER A 166 9.72 -13.16 13.64
N ASP A 167 10.42 -12.47 12.72
CA ASP A 167 11.73 -11.86 13.00
C ASP A 167 11.57 -10.85 14.15
N PRO A 168 12.36 -10.98 15.24
CA PRO A 168 12.17 -10.14 16.42
C PRO A 168 12.28 -8.64 16.13
N ALA A 169 13.22 -8.23 15.25
CA ALA A 169 13.41 -6.82 14.93
C ALA A 169 12.24 -6.26 14.11
N LEU A 170 11.75 -7.01 13.12
CA LEU A 170 10.55 -6.64 12.38
C LEU A 170 9.30 -6.62 13.28
N ALA A 171 9.10 -7.65 14.10
CA ALA A 171 7.97 -7.74 15.02
C ALA A 171 7.95 -6.56 15.99
N GLN A 172 9.10 -6.15 16.52
CA GLN A 172 9.23 -4.97 17.36
C GLN A 172 8.86 -3.69 16.61
N CYS A 173 9.33 -3.51 15.38
CA CYS A 173 8.96 -2.34 14.56
C CYS A 173 7.45 -2.27 14.34
N ILE A 174 6.80 -3.41 14.04
CA ILE A 174 5.34 -3.50 13.86
C ILE A 174 4.61 -3.18 15.17
N GLN A 175 5.06 -3.72 16.29
CA GLN A 175 4.47 -3.44 17.60
C GLN A 175 4.58 -1.95 17.94
N ASN A 176 5.74 -1.35 17.68
CA ASN A 176 6.01 0.07 17.91
C ASN A 176 5.07 0.96 17.11
N VAL A 177 4.90 0.73 15.80
CA VAL A 177 3.99 1.56 14.99
C VAL A 177 2.51 1.31 15.31
N ARG A 178 2.17 0.11 15.80
CA ARG A 178 0.80 -0.20 16.26
C ARG A 178 0.46 0.49 17.57
N SER A 179 1.40 0.62 18.50
CA SER A 179 1.13 1.18 19.84
C SER A 179 0.75 2.66 19.84
N ILE A 180 1.08 3.38 18.77
CA ILE A 180 0.86 4.82 18.63
C ILE A 180 -0.11 5.18 17.50
N MET A 181 -0.71 4.17 16.86
CA MET A 181 -1.51 4.33 15.65
C MET A 181 -2.73 5.23 15.89
N SER A 182 -3.38 5.06 17.05
CA SER A 182 -4.56 5.85 17.43
C SER A 182 -4.20 7.33 17.62
N GLU A 183 -3.03 7.60 18.18
CA GLU A 183 -2.50 8.92 18.43
C GLU A 183 -2.16 9.61 17.11
N VAL A 184 -1.49 8.93 16.18
CA VAL A 184 -1.18 9.48 14.85
C VAL A 184 -2.46 9.79 14.06
N MET A 185 -3.52 9.00 14.22
CA MET A 185 -4.82 9.27 13.57
C MET A 185 -5.58 10.46 14.16
N THR A 186 -5.32 10.83 15.42
CA THR A 186 -6.09 11.84 16.15
C THR A 186 -5.33 13.15 16.37
N GLN A 187 -4.01 13.14 16.18
CA GLN A 187 -3.16 14.33 16.21
C GLN A 187 -3.48 15.27 15.04
N GLU A 188 -3.07 16.55 15.17
CA GLU A 188 -3.09 17.50 14.05
C GLU A 188 -2.41 16.89 12.82
N GLU A 189 -3.14 16.95 11.70
CA GLU A 189 -2.70 16.31 10.48
C GLU A 189 -1.46 17.01 9.92
N ASP A 190 -0.37 16.26 9.81
CA ASP A 190 0.85 16.70 9.15
C ASP A 190 1.28 15.69 8.08
N LEU A 191 2.22 16.10 7.23
CA LEU A 191 2.68 15.26 6.13
C LEU A 191 3.32 13.96 6.64
N LEU A 192 4.05 14.04 7.76
CA LEU A 192 4.80 12.91 8.32
C LEU A 192 3.86 11.85 8.91
N GLY A 193 2.81 12.25 9.63
CA GLY A 193 1.80 11.34 10.16
C GLY A 193 1.08 10.58 9.05
N VAL A 194 0.74 11.26 7.94
CA VAL A 194 0.16 10.59 6.75
C VAL A 194 1.15 9.59 6.14
N GLN A 195 2.43 9.94 6.03
CA GLN A 195 3.47 9.03 5.56
C GLN A 195 3.64 7.81 6.47
N VAL A 196 3.58 8.01 7.79
CA VAL A 196 3.62 6.92 8.79
C VAL A 196 2.44 5.98 8.58
N LEU A 197 1.21 6.48 8.57
CA LEU A 197 0.02 5.64 8.40
C LEU A 197 0.03 4.89 7.06
N LEU A 198 0.45 5.54 5.98
CA LEU A 198 0.60 4.89 4.68
C LEU A 198 1.72 3.84 4.70
N GLY A 199 2.83 4.09 5.39
CA GLY A 199 3.87 3.10 5.62
C GLY A 199 3.38 1.88 6.39
N ILE A 200 2.47 2.05 7.36
CA ILE A 200 1.82 0.95 8.05
C ILE A 200 0.92 0.15 7.09
N VAL A 201 0.16 0.82 6.21
CA VAL A 201 -0.62 0.15 5.15
C VAL A 201 0.30 -0.74 4.29
N ILE A 202 1.44 -0.21 3.87
CA ILE A 202 2.45 -0.92 3.07
C ILE A 202 3.00 -2.15 3.81
N LEU A 203 3.32 -2.01 5.10
CA LEU A 203 3.80 -3.11 5.93
C LEU A 203 2.84 -4.28 6.02
N HIS A 204 1.53 -4.02 5.95
CA HIS A 204 0.49 -5.04 6.03
C HIS A 204 0.08 -5.59 4.66
N GLN A 205 0.66 -5.10 3.56
CA GLN A 205 0.38 -5.62 2.21
C GLN A 205 0.79 -7.09 2.09
N GLY A 206 -0.12 -7.96 1.64
CA GLY A 206 0.14 -9.41 1.55
C GLY A 206 0.19 -10.14 2.90
N SER A 207 -0.24 -9.49 4.00
CA SER A 207 -0.43 -10.16 5.29
C SER A 207 -1.88 -10.65 5.47
N SER A 208 -2.09 -11.58 6.41
CA SER A 208 -3.44 -12.03 6.81
C SER A 208 -4.30 -10.91 7.42
N GLU A 209 -3.68 -9.80 7.84
CA GLU A 209 -4.32 -8.63 8.46
C GLU A 209 -4.73 -7.56 7.44
N TYR A 210 -5.14 -7.93 6.23
CA TYR A 210 -5.55 -6.98 5.19
C TYR A 210 -6.70 -6.04 5.63
N LYS A 211 -7.55 -6.47 6.57
CA LYS A 211 -8.63 -5.64 7.12
C LYS A 211 -8.12 -4.37 7.79
N LEU A 212 -7.00 -4.46 8.50
CA LEU A 212 -6.39 -3.28 9.12
C LEU A 212 -5.94 -2.30 8.05
N ALA A 213 -5.25 -2.78 7.01
CA ALA A 213 -4.84 -1.95 5.88
C ALA A 213 -6.03 -1.23 5.20
N VAL A 214 -7.17 -1.91 5.04
CA VAL A 214 -8.42 -1.33 4.48
C VAL A 214 -8.99 -0.21 5.35
N VAL A 215 -8.96 -0.35 6.68
CA VAL A 215 -9.42 0.74 7.59
C VAL A 215 -8.43 1.90 7.58
N LEU A 216 -7.13 1.59 7.59
CA LEU A 216 -6.07 2.58 7.59
C LEU A 216 -6.08 3.44 6.34
N ILE A 217 -6.27 2.84 5.15
CA ILE A 217 -6.26 3.60 3.92
C ILE A 217 -7.40 4.62 3.86
N GLY A 218 -8.59 4.30 4.39
CA GLY A 218 -9.68 5.27 4.52
C GLY A 218 -9.30 6.48 5.38
N SER A 219 -8.53 6.26 6.44
CA SER A 219 -8.02 7.35 7.31
C SER A 219 -6.96 8.19 6.57
N VAL A 220 -6.01 7.53 5.90
CA VAL A 220 -5.00 8.19 5.06
C VAL A 220 -5.65 9.08 4.01
N VAL A 221 -6.67 8.59 3.30
CA VAL A 221 -7.37 9.38 2.27
C VAL A 221 -8.01 10.64 2.88
N ARG A 222 -8.63 10.53 4.06
CA ARG A 222 -9.22 11.70 4.72
C ARG A 222 -8.19 12.75 5.09
N MET A 223 -7.03 12.33 5.62
CA MET A 223 -5.94 13.26 5.96
C MET A 223 -5.31 13.88 4.71
N VAL A 224 -5.15 13.11 3.63
CA VAL A 224 -4.69 13.61 2.31
C VAL A 224 -5.65 14.69 1.78
N GLN A 225 -6.96 14.52 1.97
CA GLN A 225 -7.98 15.51 1.59
C GLN A 225 -7.92 16.77 2.46
N SER A 226 -7.83 16.62 3.78
CA SER A 226 -7.79 17.74 4.71
C SER A 226 -6.49 18.56 4.60
N LEU A 227 -5.35 17.91 4.32
CA LEU A 227 -4.10 18.57 3.90
C LEU A 227 -4.12 19.18 2.50
N ARG A 228 -5.23 19.02 1.77
CA ARG A 228 -5.46 19.50 0.39
C ARG A 228 -4.38 19.04 -0.60
N LEU A 229 -3.84 17.83 -0.43
CA LEU A 229 -2.78 17.31 -1.31
C LEU A 229 -3.26 17.02 -2.74
N HIS A 230 -4.57 16.96 -2.95
CA HIS A 230 -5.25 16.81 -4.24
C HIS A 230 -5.37 18.12 -5.04
N SER A 231 -4.84 19.24 -4.53
CA SER A 231 -5.02 20.57 -5.14
C SER A 231 -3.70 21.28 -5.46
N LYS A 232 -3.48 21.66 -6.72
CA LYS A 232 -2.36 22.49 -7.18
C LYS A 232 -2.35 23.86 -6.50
N GLN A 233 -3.51 24.39 -6.15
CA GLN A 233 -3.59 25.65 -5.40
C GLN A 233 -2.88 25.54 -4.05
N ALA A 234 -3.03 24.40 -3.35
CA ALA A 234 -2.38 24.16 -2.07
C ALA A 234 -0.85 24.00 -2.17
N LEU A 235 -0.32 23.84 -3.39
CA LEU A 235 1.11 23.79 -3.67
C LEU A 235 1.72 25.19 -3.86
N ALA A 236 0.91 26.23 -4.11
CA ALA A 236 1.41 27.59 -4.33
C ALA A 236 2.25 28.09 -3.13
N GLY A 237 3.36 28.78 -3.42
CA GLY A 237 4.26 29.31 -2.39
C GLY A 237 5.18 28.29 -1.69
N ARG A 238 5.01 26.99 -1.94
CA ARG A 238 5.88 25.93 -1.36
C ARG A 238 7.17 25.74 -2.14
N SER A 239 8.18 25.20 -1.46
CA SER A 239 9.47 24.84 -2.08
C SER A 239 9.32 23.72 -3.11
N LYS A 240 10.28 23.57 -4.03
CA LYS A 240 10.25 22.49 -5.05
C LYS A 240 10.19 21.11 -4.41
N ALA A 241 11.05 20.84 -3.42
CA ALA A 241 11.10 19.56 -2.71
C ALA A 241 9.78 19.25 -2.00
N GLU A 242 9.19 20.24 -1.31
CA GLU A 242 7.92 20.03 -0.61
C GLU A 242 6.76 19.78 -1.59
N LYS A 243 6.72 20.47 -2.73
CA LYS A 243 5.73 20.22 -3.79
C LYS A 243 5.82 18.80 -4.31
N LEU A 244 7.03 18.34 -4.64
CA LEU A 244 7.27 16.98 -5.12
C LEU A 244 6.81 15.95 -4.10
N GLN A 245 7.17 16.12 -2.81
CA GLN A 245 6.82 15.18 -1.76
C GLN A 245 5.30 15.11 -1.51
N ARG A 246 4.61 16.25 -1.56
CA ARG A 246 3.14 16.31 -1.46
C ARG A 246 2.45 15.61 -2.63
N CYS A 247 2.91 15.84 -3.86
CA CYS A 247 2.39 15.14 -5.04
C CYS A 247 2.62 13.63 -4.96
N ARG A 248 3.82 13.20 -4.55
CA ARG A 248 4.15 11.77 -4.35
C ARG A 248 3.23 11.12 -3.33
N LEU A 249 3.04 11.75 -2.18
CA LEU A 249 2.19 11.20 -1.13
C LEU A 249 0.72 11.11 -1.57
N PHE A 250 0.20 12.11 -2.29
CA PHE A 250 -1.13 12.05 -2.89
C PHE A 250 -1.28 10.83 -3.82
N TRP A 251 -0.31 10.62 -4.71
CA TRP A 251 -0.34 9.52 -5.67
C TRP A 251 -0.11 8.15 -5.03
N LEU A 252 0.71 8.05 -3.99
CA LEU A 252 0.87 6.82 -3.21
C LEU A 252 -0.45 6.44 -2.53
N ALA A 253 -1.11 7.39 -1.85
CA ALA A 253 -2.43 7.16 -1.26
C ALA A 253 -3.45 6.73 -2.32
N TYR A 254 -3.43 7.37 -3.49
CA TYR A 254 -4.30 7.04 -4.62
C TYR A 254 -4.09 5.60 -5.13
N ILE A 255 -2.83 5.13 -5.21
CA ILE A 255 -2.51 3.75 -5.59
C ILE A 255 -3.10 2.78 -4.56
N TYR A 256 -2.79 2.98 -3.27
CA TYR A 256 -3.17 2.04 -2.22
C TYR A 256 -4.68 2.02 -1.94
N ASP A 257 -5.39 3.15 -2.07
CA ASP A 257 -6.85 3.22 -1.96
C ASP A 257 -7.53 2.30 -2.99
N ARG A 258 -6.98 2.25 -4.22
CA ARG A 258 -7.57 1.48 -5.31
C ARG A 258 -7.18 0.01 -5.28
N GLU A 259 -5.92 -0.29 -4.96
CA GLU A 259 -5.49 -1.68 -4.79
C GLU A 259 -6.29 -2.36 -3.66
N LEU A 260 -6.43 -1.69 -2.51
CA LEU A 260 -7.19 -2.23 -1.40
C LEU A 260 -8.70 -2.27 -1.68
N ALA A 261 -9.26 -1.32 -2.43
CA ALA A 261 -10.65 -1.37 -2.84
C ALA A 261 -10.94 -2.59 -3.74
N VAL A 262 -10.05 -2.89 -4.69
CA VAL A 262 -10.14 -4.10 -5.53
C VAL A 262 -10.07 -5.36 -4.66
N TRP A 263 -9.06 -5.46 -3.78
CA TRP A 263 -8.87 -6.64 -2.93
C TRP A 263 -10.02 -6.87 -1.95
N SER A 264 -10.56 -5.81 -1.38
CA SER A 264 -11.68 -5.88 -0.43
C SER A 264 -13.05 -5.93 -1.09
N ARG A 265 -13.12 -5.82 -2.43
CA ARG A 265 -14.37 -5.69 -3.21
C ARG A 265 -15.26 -4.54 -2.70
N THR A 266 -14.62 -3.43 -2.37
CA THR A 266 -15.28 -2.19 -1.93
C THR A 266 -15.03 -1.07 -2.93
N THR A 267 -15.66 0.09 -2.72
CA THR A 267 -15.41 1.29 -3.52
C THR A 267 -14.21 2.05 -2.97
N TYR A 268 -13.37 2.58 -3.86
CA TYR A 268 -12.31 3.52 -3.50
C TYR A 268 -12.89 4.91 -3.13
N HIS A 269 -12.09 5.74 -2.48
CA HIS A 269 -12.49 7.03 -1.94
C HIS A 269 -11.99 8.22 -2.79
N GLN A 270 -10.80 8.11 -3.39
CA GLN A 270 -10.20 9.18 -4.20
C GLN A 270 -10.72 9.17 -5.64
N LYS A 271 -11.75 9.99 -5.91
CA LYS A 271 -12.33 10.18 -7.25
C LYS A 271 -11.42 10.98 -8.17
N ASP A 272 -11.36 10.57 -9.44
CA ASP A 272 -10.56 11.25 -10.48
C ASP A 272 -11.01 12.71 -10.72
N SER A 273 -12.29 13.03 -10.49
CA SER A 273 -12.84 14.38 -10.68
C SER A 273 -12.41 15.38 -9.62
N GLU A 274 -11.88 14.92 -8.49
CA GLU A 274 -11.61 15.74 -7.30
C GLU A 274 -10.13 16.10 -7.17
N THR A 275 -9.32 15.88 -8.22
CA THR A 275 -7.90 16.23 -8.23
C THR A 275 -7.52 16.97 -9.50
N ASP A 276 -6.68 18.00 -9.35
CA ASP A 276 -6.05 18.73 -10.45
C ASP A 276 -4.53 18.45 -10.54
N ILE A 277 -4.02 17.55 -9.69
CA ILE A 277 -2.61 17.13 -9.66
C ILE A 277 -2.29 16.32 -10.92
N GLU A 278 -1.17 16.65 -11.56
CA GLU A 278 -0.69 15.93 -12.74
C GLU A 278 -0.07 14.59 -12.35
N LEU A 279 -0.15 13.61 -13.26
CA LEU A 279 0.55 12.34 -13.11
C LEU A 279 2.05 12.59 -12.87
N PRO A 280 2.73 11.76 -12.04
CA PRO A 280 4.17 11.91 -11.79
C PRO A 280 4.95 11.99 -13.10
N GLU A 281 5.91 12.90 -13.22
CA GLU A 281 6.71 13.08 -14.46
C GLU A 281 7.26 11.75 -14.98
N GLU A 282 7.31 11.58 -16.30
CA GLU A 282 7.82 10.34 -16.91
C GLU A 282 9.32 10.17 -16.63
N ASP A 283 10.07 11.27 -16.67
CA ASP A 283 11.50 11.32 -16.41
C ASP A 283 11.82 12.35 -15.31
N PRO A 284 11.65 11.99 -14.03
CA PRO A 284 11.82 12.91 -12.91
C PRO A 284 13.30 13.26 -12.70
N ALA A 285 13.59 14.53 -12.39
CA ALA A 285 14.96 15.02 -12.22
C ALA A 285 15.75 14.41 -11.05
N ASP A 286 15.09 13.78 -10.09
CA ASP A 286 15.72 13.09 -8.94
C ASP A 286 15.72 11.56 -9.10
N ASP A 287 15.35 11.05 -10.28
CA ASP A 287 15.30 9.62 -10.63
C ASP A 287 14.41 8.75 -9.71
N LEU A 288 13.66 9.34 -8.77
CA LEU A 288 12.79 8.59 -7.87
C LEU A 288 11.56 8.07 -8.61
N GLY A 289 11.29 6.78 -8.41
CA GLY A 289 10.29 6.00 -9.14
C GLY A 289 10.85 5.29 -10.36
N MET A 290 12.12 5.51 -10.73
CA MET A 290 12.75 4.89 -11.89
C MET A 290 13.36 3.53 -11.55
N ILE A 291 13.13 2.55 -12.41
CA ILE A 291 13.85 1.27 -12.45
C ILE A 291 14.71 1.26 -13.70
N THR A 292 15.97 0.86 -13.54
CA THR A 292 16.91 0.73 -14.66
C THR A 292 17.33 -0.73 -14.79
N SER A 293 17.21 -1.29 -15.99
CA SER A 293 17.69 -2.65 -16.26
C SER A 293 19.22 -2.71 -16.22
N PRO A 294 19.84 -3.69 -15.52
CA PRO A 294 21.26 -3.94 -15.62
C PRO A 294 21.62 -4.34 -17.06
N GLY A 295 22.40 -3.51 -17.76
CA GLY A 295 22.97 -3.83 -19.07
C GLY A 295 22.34 -3.11 -20.27
N ASP A 296 21.01 -2.98 -20.33
CA ASP A 296 20.34 -2.46 -21.54
C ASP A 296 19.99 -0.96 -21.47
N ASN A 297 20.35 -0.27 -20.39
CA ASN A 297 20.03 1.14 -20.11
C ASN A 297 18.54 1.50 -20.31
N VAL A 298 17.66 0.49 -20.20
CA VAL A 298 16.22 0.69 -20.24
C VAL A 298 15.80 1.32 -18.92
N ARG A 299 15.38 2.57 -18.99
CA ARG A 299 14.78 3.33 -17.89
C ARG A 299 13.26 3.22 -17.96
N PHE A 300 12.64 2.97 -16.82
CA PHE A 300 11.20 2.82 -16.72
C PHE A 300 10.70 3.42 -15.42
N ASN A 301 9.69 4.29 -15.51
CA ASN A 301 9.09 4.91 -14.33
C ASN A 301 8.03 4.00 -13.71
N TYR A 302 8.43 3.20 -12.74
CA TYR A 302 7.58 2.29 -12.00
C TYR A 302 6.49 3.04 -11.24
N PHE A 303 6.84 4.13 -10.55
CA PHE A 303 5.88 4.89 -9.75
C PHE A 303 4.75 5.48 -10.60
N ARG A 304 5.09 6.18 -11.69
CA ARG A 304 4.11 6.70 -12.66
C ARG A 304 3.25 5.58 -13.24
N THR A 305 3.86 4.46 -13.59
CA THR A 305 3.14 3.32 -14.15
C THR A 305 2.13 2.74 -13.14
N ARG A 306 2.50 2.65 -11.86
CA ARG A 306 1.58 2.23 -10.79
C ARG A 306 0.41 3.18 -10.64
N VAL A 307 0.61 4.49 -10.77
CA VAL A 307 -0.49 5.47 -10.78
C VAL A 307 -1.44 5.22 -11.96
N GLN A 308 -0.90 4.95 -13.16
CA GLN A 308 -1.71 4.64 -14.34
C GLN A 308 -2.50 3.34 -14.17
N LEU A 309 -1.88 2.30 -13.60
CA LEU A 309 -2.57 1.06 -13.29
C LEU A 309 -3.68 1.28 -12.25
N ALA A 310 -3.41 2.05 -11.20
CA ALA A 310 -4.42 2.42 -10.20
C ALA A 310 -5.61 3.14 -10.85
N HIS A 311 -5.37 4.00 -11.84
CA HIS A 311 -6.46 4.59 -12.61
C HIS A 311 -7.31 3.52 -13.33
N ILE A 312 -6.69 2.55 -14.00
CA ILE A 312 -7.38 1.43 -14.66
C ILE A 312 -8.13 0.56 -13.66
N GLN A 313 -7.51 0.22 -12.53
CA GLN A 313 -8.12 -0.53 -11.42
C GLN A 313 -9.39 0.17 -10.93
N GLY A 314 -9.37 1.50 -10.78
CA GLY A 314 -10.59 2.21 -10.39
C GLY A 314 -11.67 2.22 -11.47
N LYS A 315 -11.33 2.26 -12.77
CA LYS A 315 -12.33 2.06 -13.84
C LYS A 315 -12.93 0.65 -13.83
N ALA A 316 -12.12 -0.36 -13.53
CA ALA A 316 -12.63 -1.71 -13.32
C ALA A 316 -13.54 -1.76 -12.08
N ASN A 317 -13.10 -1.19 -10.96
CA ASN A 317 -13.87 -1.10 -9.72
C ASN A 317 -15.22 -0.39 -9.91
N ASP A 318 -15.25 0.72 -10.67
CA ASP A 318 -16.46 1.44 -11.02
C ASP A 318 -17.46 0.54 -11.76
N ILE A 319 -17.00 -0.30 -12.68
CA ILE A 319 -17.85 -1.24 -13.42
C ILE A 319 -18.36 -2.36 -12.49
N LEU A 320 -17.49 -2.88 -11.63
CA LEU A 320 -17.76 -4.08 -10.83
C LEU A 320 -18.59 -3.81 -9.57
N TYR A 321 -18.28 -2.73 -8.84
CA TYR A 321 -18.73 -2.54 -7.46
C TYR A 321 -19.47 -1.21 -7.22
N SER A 322 -19.48 -0.26 -8.15
CA SER A 322 -20.21 0.99 -7.94
C SER A 322 -21.74 0.80 -8.05
N GLN A 323 -22.49 1.58 -7.26
CA GLN A 323 -23.96 1.64 -7.39
C GLN A 323 -24.40 2.23 -8.74
N GLU A 324 -23.55 3.07 -9.35
CA GLU A 324 -23.81 3.65 -10.66
C GLU A 324 -23.78 2.58 -11.76
N SER A 325 -22.93 1.55 -11.61
CA SER A 325 -22.85 0.45 -12.56
C SER A 325 -24.15 -0.33 -12.66
N GLN A 326 -24.93 -0.42 -11.57
CA GLN A 326 -26.23 -1.10 -11.57
C GLN A 326 -27.24 -0.42 -12.49
N LYS A 327 -27.09 0.90 -12.70
CA LYS A 327 -27.97 1.71 -13.55
C LYS A 327 -27.57 1.67 -15.03
N LEU A 328 -26.41 1.14 -15.35
CA LEU A 328 -25.93 1.04 -16.73
C LEU A 328 -26.71 -0.01 -17.50
N THR A 329 -27.12 0.36 -18.72
CA THR A 329 -27.62 -0.60 -19.70
C THR A 329 -26.54 -1.63 -20.06
N GLU A 330 -26.95 -2.77 -20.59
CA GLU A 330 -26.03 -3.83 -21.01
C GLU A 330 -25.01 -3.37 -22.05
N GLU A 331 -25.45 -2.54 -23.00
CA GLU A 331 -24.57 -1.96 -24.01
C GLU A 331 -23.51 -1.04 -23.37
N GLN A 332 -23.93 -0.20 -22.42
CA GLN A 332 -23.01 0.68 -21.69
C GLN A 332 -22.00 -0.10 -20.86
N LYS A 333 -22.41 -1.20 -20.20
CA LYS A 333 -21.50 -2.07 -19.44
C LYS A 333 -20.48 -2.73 -20.35
N ILE A 334 -20.90 -3.33 -21.47
CA ILE A 334 -20.00 -3.96 -22.44
C ILE A 334 -19.00 -2.93 -22.98
N LYS A 335 -19.48 -1.73 -23.33
CA LYS A 335 -18.62 -0.65 -23.81
C LYS A 335 -17.59 -0.22 -22.75
N ALA A 336 -18.00 -0.11 -21.49
CA ALA A 336 -17.11 0.22 -20.39
C ALA A 336 -16.05 -0.87 -20.17
N ILE A 337 -16.46 -2.15 -20.17
CA ILE A 337 -15.56 -3.31 -20.07
C ILE A 337 -14.53 -3.29 -21.21
N THR A 338 -14.97 -3.15 -22.46
CA THR A 338 -14.07 -3.13 -23.62
C THR A 338 -13.11 -1.95 -23.58
N ARG A 339 -13.57 -0.78 -23.10
CA ARG A 339 -12.68 0.37 -22.88
C ARG A 339 -11.61 0.07 -21.83
N THR A 340 -11.99 -0.48 -20.68
CA THR A 340 -11.05 -0.82 -19.61
C THR A 340 -10.07 -1.92 -20.04
N GLU A 341 -10.52 -2.94 -20.78
CA GLU A 341 -9.66 -3.96 -21.41
C GLU A 341 -8.65 -3.34 -22.38
N GLY A 342 -9.08 -2.35 -23.17
CA GLY A 342 -8.24 -1.58 -24.07
C GLY A 342 -7.17 -0.78 -23.33
N MET A 343 -7.56 -0.03 -22.30
CA MET A 343 -6.64 0.73 -21.44
C MET A 343 -5.61 -0.19 -20.78
N LEU A 344 -6.04 -1.35 -20.27
CA LEU A 344 -5.12 -2.33 -19.69
C LEU A 344 -4.15 -2.90 -20.72
N SER A 345 -4.61 -3.17 -21.95
CA SER A 345 -3.77 -3.69 -23.02
C SER A 345 -2.74 -2.66 -23.48
N GLU A 346 -3.15 -1.39 -23.62
CA GLU A 346 -2.26 -0.27 -23.90
C GLU A 346 -1.24 -0.07 -22.77
N TRP A 347 -1.70 -0.10 -21.51
CA TRP A 347 -0.82 -0.02 -20.35
C TRP A 347 0.22 -1.15 -20.35
N VAL A 348 -0.16 -2.41 -20.58
CA VAL A 348 0.80 -3.52 -20.68
C VAL A 348 1.81 -3.28 -21.82
N PHE A 349 1.34 -2.76 -22.95
CA PHE A 349 2.16 -2.57 -24.16
C PHE A 349 3.13 -1.38 -24.06
N CYS A 350 2.70 -0.28 -23.45
CA CYS A 350 3.46 0.96 -23.28
C CYS A 350 4.35 0.94 -22.04
N SER A 351 3.91 0.28 -20.96
CA SER A 351 4.64 0.25 -19.68
C SER A 351 5.77 -0.79 -19.63
N GLY A 352 6.34 -1.16 -20.78
CA GLY A 352 7.56 -1.95 -20.87
C GLY A 352 7.41 -3.47 -21.03
N CYS A 353 6.21 -4.06 -21.15
CA CYS A 353 6.08 -5.52 -21.25
C CYS A 353 6.71 -6.13 -22.54
N ARG A 354 7.07 -5.31 -23.54
CA ARG A 354 7.89 -5.75 -24.68
C ARG A 354 9.39 -5.87 -24.39
N GLN A 355 9.93 -5.11 -23.45
CA GLN A 355 11.34 -5.22 -23.05
C GLN A 355 11.56 -6.36 -22.05
N TRP A 356 10.57 -6.68 -21.22
CA TRP A 356 10.66 -7.76 -20.22
C TRP A 356 10.39 -9.17 -20.73
N ARG A 357 9.87 -9.35 -21.96
CA ARG A 357 9.77 -10.70 -22.59
C ARG A 357 11.12 -11.20 -23.16
N ARG A 358 12.17 -10.38 -23.10
CA ARG A 358 13.52 -10.70 -23.61
C ARG A 358 14.57 -10.91 -22.51
N ILE A 359 14.19 -10.70 -21.25
CA ILE A 359 14.92 -11.12 -20.05
C ILE A 359 14.22 -12.39 -19.57
#